data_AF-A0A9E2Q755-F1
#
_entry.id   AF-A0A9E2Q755-F1
#
_cell.length_a   1.000
_cell.length_b   1.000
_cell.length_c   1.000
_cell.angle_alpha   90.00
_cell.angle_beta   90.00
_cell.angle_gamma   90.00
#
_symmetry.space_group_name_H-M   'P 1'
#
loop_
_entity.id
_entity.type
_entity.pdbx_description
1 polymer ?
#
loop_
_entity_poly.entity_id
_entity_poly.type
_entity_poly.pdbx_seq_one_letter_code
_entity_poly.pdbx_strand_id
1 'polypeptide(L)'
;MKILSLALIATGFLAGTGAFTTVQLIEIRQQTDQMAERQSSVGTALDDLTDATWNVRMSVYAAAAALPADKAEAKTTVETAFTGLDTAAAALDAASQTATGSSPAIWPEFMSALATYKDTVGGPMVDAALADDRATFTEIKNAGAASAGRGLIDNLGAVQQEITALMADSAARADALAERATMLTVTLVAVGAGLLCAISVVVAGRIVRSIVPVKAAIDALATGDLTVVPDRRSNDELGDMASGLVEAQTHLRRLLGDVVASAQSVAAATERIASAQNLVAAGTTQTSQQAAVVATAADEVSRNVQTVAAGAEQMGASIREISQNANDAAKVAAQATQVAESTNVLVAKLGTSSQEIGTVVKAITQVAEQTNLLALNATIEAARAGAAGKGFAVVA
;
A
#
# COMPACT_ATOMS: atom_id res chain seq x y z
N MET A 1 5.80 -1.07 -17.41
CA MET A 1 6.12 -1.45 -18.83
C MET A 1 7.35 -0.77 -19.50
N LYS A 2 7.68 0.49 -19.22
CA LYS A 2 8.65 1.30 -20.02
C LYS A 2 10.09 0.78 -20.09
N ILE A 3 10.57 0.11 -19.05
CA ILE A 3 11.94 -0.46 -19.01
C ILE A 3 12.01 -1.70 -19.93
N LEU A 4 10.96 -2.52 -19.93
CA LEU A 4 10.84 -3.71 -20.78
C LEU A 4 10.79 -3.35 -22.27
N SER A 5 10.09 -2.28 -22.64
CA SER A 5 10.09 -1.79 -24.03
C SER A 5 11.47 -1.28 -24.46
N LEU A 6 12.21 -0.62 -23.56
CA LEU A 6 13.57 -0.15 -23.85
C LEU A 6 14.54 -1.32 -24.05
N ALA A 7 14.43 -2.35 -23.21
CA ALA A 7 15.20 -3.58 -23.35
C ALA A 7 14.88 -4.31 -24.67
N LEU A 8 13.60 -4.39 -25.07
CA LEU A 8 13.20 -4.97 -26.36
C LEU A 8 13.77 -4.20 -27.56
N ILE A 9 13.73 -2.87 -27.52
CA ILE A 9 14.30 -2.04 -28.60
C ILE A 9 15.81 -2.23 -28.69
N ALA A 10 16.52 -2.24 -27.55
CA ALA A 10 17.96 -2.47 -27.52
C ALA A 10 18.34 -3.86 -28.08
N THR A 11 17.63 -4.91 -27.66
CA THR A 11 17.85 -6.27 -28.15
C THR A 11 17.55 -6.38 -29.65
N GLY A 12 16.45 -5.78 -30.13
CA GLY A 12 16.10 -5.76 -31.55
C GLY A 12 17.14 -5.03 -32.40
N PHE A 13 17.67 -3.91 -31.90
CA PHE A 13 18.74 -3.17 -32.57
C PHE A 13 20.05 -3.98 -32.67
N LEU A 14 20.46 -4.63 -31.58
CA LEU A 14 21.66 -5.48 -31.57
C LEU A 14 21.50 -6.69 -32.50
N ALA A 15 20.34 -7.35 -32.49
CA ALA A 15 20.06 -8.46 -33.38
C ALA A 15 20.05 -8.04 -34.86
N GLY A 16 19.43 -6.90 -35.18
CA GLY A 16 19.36 -6.37 -36.54
C GLY A 16 20.73 -5.98 -37.09
N THR A 17 21.54 -5.27 -36.30
CA THR A 17 22.92 -4.92 -36.69
C THR A 17 23.82 -6.15 -36.80
N GLY A 18 23.69 -7.12 -35.89
CA GLY A 18 24.40 -8.40 -35.97
C GLY A 18 24.06 -9.19 -37.24
N ALA A 19 22.78 -9.28 -37.59
CA ALA A 19 22.35 -9.96 -38.81
C ALA A 19 22.86 -9.24 -40.08
N PHE A 20 22.72 -7.91 -40.13
CA PHE A 20 23.20 -7.10 -41.26
C PHE A 20 24.71 -7.25 -41.50
N THR A 21 25.50 -7.16 -40.43
CA THR A 21 26.96 -7.32 -40.51
C THR A 21 27.37 -8.72 -40.93
N THR A 22 26.68 -9.74 -40.44
CA THR A 22 26.93 -11.13 -40.83
C THR A 22 26.67 -11.34 -42.33
N VAL A 23 25.57 -10.81 -42.86
CA VAL A 23 25.25 -10.90 -44.30
C VAL A 23 26.31 -10.19 -45.15
N GLN A 24 26.71 -8.96 -44.78
CA GLN A 24 27.75 -8.25 -45.52
C GLN A 24 29.10 -8.97 -45.49
N LEU A 25 29.49 -9.54 -44.34
CA LEU A 25 30.74 -10.30 -44.23
C LEU A 25 30.73 -11.56 -45.09
N ILE A 26 29.59 -12.24 -45.21
CA ILE A 26 29.43 -13.40 -46.10
C ILE A 26 29.60 -12.97 -47.56
N GLU A 27 28.98 -11.86 -47.96
CA GLU A 27 29.04 -11.36 -49.34
C GLU A 27 30.46 -10.90 -49.72
N ILE A 28 31.13 -10.15 -48.85
CA ILE A 28 32.52 -9.74 -49.05
C ILE A 28 33.41 -10.98 -49.15
N ARG A 29 33.27 -11.95 -48.23
CA ARG A 29 34.06 -13.19 -48.26
C ARG A 29 33.87 -13.97 -49.55
N GLN A 30 32.63 -14.14 -50.02
CA GLN A 30 32.35 -14.81 -51.28
C GLN A 30 32.98 -14.08 -52.47
N GLN A 31 32.93 -12.74 -52.51
CA GLN A 31 33.56 -11.96 -53.57
C GLN A 31 35.09 -12.05 -53.53
N THR A 32 35.70 -12.02 -52.33
CA THR A 32 37.14 -12.19 -52.16
C THR A 32 37.61 -13.58 -52.56
N ASP A 33 36.87 -14.63 -52.18
CA ASP A 33 37.20 -16.02 -52.56
C ASP A 33 37.11 -16.19 -54.10
N GLN A 34 36.05 -15.70 -54.73
CA GLN A 34 35.91 -15.72 -56.19
C GLN A 34 37.00 -14.89 -56.91
N MET A 35 37.38 -13.76 -56.34
CA MET A 35 38.47 -12.94 -56.87
C MET A 35 39.81 -13.68 -56.79
N ALA A 36 40.11 -14.32 -55.65
CA ALA A 36 41.34 -15.09 -55.47
C ALA A 36 41.42 -16.29 -56.42
N GLU A 37 40.30 -17.01 -56.63
CA GLU A 37 40.23 -18.10 -57.60
C GLU A 37 40.48 -17.61 -59.03
N ARG A 38 39.86 -16.49 -59.43
CA ARG A 38 40.07 -15.88 -60.76
C ARG A 38 41.51 -15.41 -60.96
N GLN A 39 42.08 -14.73 -59.97
CA GLN A 39 43.47 -14.27 -60.00
C GLN A 39 44.45 -15.44 -60.13
N SER A 40 44.24 -16.51 -59.34
CA SER A 40 45.05 -17.73 -59.39
C SER A 40 44.96 -18.43 -60.75
N SER A 41 43.75 -18.54 -61.32
CA SER A 41 43.53 -19.16 -62.62
C SER A 41 44.25 -18.41 -63.76
N VAL A 42 44.18 -17.08 -63.78
CA VAL A 42 44.85 -16.27 -64.80
C VAL A 42 46.36 -16.29 -64.61
N GLY A 43 46.85 -16.21 -63.38
CA GLY A 43 48.27 -16.31 -63.07
C GLY A 43 48.87 -17.65 -63.52
N THR A 44 48.20 -18.76 -63.21
CA THR A 44 48.63 -20.10 -63.64
C THR A 44 48.67 -20.22 -65.16
N ALA A 45 47.63 -19.74 -65.86
CA ALA A 45 47.60 -19.79 -67.33
C ALA A 45 48.68 -18.91 -67.99
N LEU A 46 49.07 -17.81 -67.34
CA LEU A 46 50.15 -16.94 -67.80
C LEU A 46 51.53 -17.58 -67.60
N ASP A 47 51.73 -18.24 -66.47
CA ASP A 47 52.94 -19.02 -66.20
C ASP A 47 53.05 -20.19 -67.19
N ASP A 48 51.97 -20.93 -67.43
CA ASP A 48 51.90 -22.02 -68.42
C ASP A 48 52.23 -21.52 -69.84
N LEU A 49 51.72 -20.34 -70.23
CA LEU A 49 52.03 -19.74 -71.54
C LEU A 49 53.51 -19.35 -71.65
N THR A 50 54.06 -18.81 -70.56
CA THR A 50 55.47 -18.44 -70.49
C THR A 50 56.37 -19.67 -70.62
N ASP A 51 56.05 -20.73 -69.87
CA ASP A 51 56.76 -22.00 -69.91
C ASP A 51 56.64 -22.68 -71.27
N ALA A 52 55.45 -22.68 -71.88
CA ALA A 52 55.24 -23.23 -73.23
C ALA A 52 56.07 -22.48 -74.29
N THR A 53 56.19 -21.15 -74.15
CA THR A 53 57.01 -20.32 -75.04
C THR A 53 58.50 -20.71 -74.94
N TRP A 54 59.01 -20.89 -73.72
CA TRP A 54 60.37 -21.36 -73.50
C TRP A 54 60.58 -22.81 -73.95
N ASN A 55 59.59 -23.67 -73.76
CA ASN A 55 59.64 -25.07 -74.17
C ASN A 55 59.76 -25.20 -75.70
N VAL A 56 58.95 -24.47 -76.47
CA VAL A 56 59.08 -24.42 -77.94
C VAL A 56 60.48 -23.99 -78.36
N ARG A 57 61.01 -22.93 -77.74
CA ARG A 57 62.36 -22.46 -78.04
C ARG A 57 63.40 -23.55 -77.75
N MET A 58 63.32 -24.19 -76.58
CA MET A 58 64.26 -25.24 -76.17
C MET A 58 64.16 -26.50 -77.04
N SER A 59 62.95 -26.94 -77.40
CA SER A 59 62.75 -28.15 -78.21
C SER A 59 63.28 -27.98 -79.63
N VAL A 60 63.15 -26.79 -80.23
CA VAL A 60 63.71 -26.50 -81.55
C VAL A 60 65.24 -26.52 -81.52
N TYR A 61 65.86 -25.95 -80.49
CA TYR A 61 67.33 -26.04 -80.32
C TYR A 61 67.79 -27.48 -80.05
N ALA A 62 67.04 -28.25 -79.26
CA ALA A 62 67.32 -29.66 -79.01
C ALA A 62 67.22 -30.49 -80.30
N ALA A 63 66.22 -30.24 -81.15
CA ALA A 63 66.07 -30.90 -82.44
C ALA A 63 67.24 -30.63 -83.39
N ALA A 64 67.76 -29.40 -83.38
CA ALA A 64 68.97 -29.06 -84.15
C ALA A 64 70.24 -29.75 -83.63
N ALA A 65 70.30 -30.04 -82.32
CA ALA A 65 71.41 -30.74 -81.67
C ALA A 65 71.28 -32.28 -81.67
N ALA A 66 70.08 -32.81 -81.95
CA ALA A 66 69.80 -34.25 -81.93
C ALA A 66 70.59 -35.02 -82.99
N LEU A 67 70.93 -36.28 -82.68
CA LEU A 67 71.60 -37.18 -83.63
C LEU A 67 70.63 -37.59 -84.75
N PRO A 68 71.12 -38.00 -85.93
CA PRO A 68 70.28 -38.38 -87.07
C PRO A 68 69.23 -39.46 -86.75
N ALA A 69 69.57 -40.41 -85.87
CA ALA A 69 68.66 -41.48 -85.44
C ALA A 69 67.46 -40.95 -84.63
N ASP A 70 67.63 -39.82 -83.94
CA ASP A 70 66.67 -39.27 -82.98
C ASP A 70 65.85 -38.11 -83.57
N LYS A 71 66.10 -37.73 -84.84
CA LYS A 71 65.42 -36.60 -85.51
C LYS A 71 63.89 -36.79 -85.59
N ALA A 72 63.42 -38.02 -85.74
CA ALA A 72 61.99 -38.33 -85.78
C ALA A 72 61.32 -38.06 -84.41
N GLU A 73 61.95 -38.46 -83.31
CA GLU A 73 61.48 -38.18 -81.95
C GLU A 73 61.56 -36.70 -81.61
N ALA A 74 62.64 -36.03 -82.04
CA ALA A 74 62.80 -34.59 -81.89
C ALA A 74 61.73 -33.80 -82.64
N LYS A 75 61.33 -34.25 -83.84
CA LYS A 75 60.21 -33.66 -84.60
C LYS A 75 58.90 -33.73 -83.79
N THR A 76 58.56 -34.91 -83.27
CA THR A 76 57.35 -35.08 -82.45
C THR A 76 57.40 -34.21 -81.18
N THR A 77 58.56 -34.08 -80.55
CA THR A 77 58.74 -33.21 -79.38
C THR A 77 58.49 -31.74 -79.71
N VAL A 78 58.99 -31.26 -80.86
CA VAL A 78 58.76 -29.89 -81.34
C VAL A 78 57.29 -29.66 -81.68
N GLU A 79 56.65 -30.58 -82.41
CA GLU A 79 55.22 -30.50 -82.75
C GLU A 79 54.33 -30.46 -81.48
N THR A 80 54.69 -31.28 -80.48
CA THR A 80 54.02 -31.29 -79.17
C THR A 80 54.20 -29.97 -78.43
N ALA A 81 55.41 -29.39 -78.47
CA ALA A 81 55.67 -28.10 -77.84
C ALA A 81 54.86 -26.96 -78.49
N PHE A 82 54.76 -26.92 -79.83
CA PHE A 82 53.91 -25.93 -80.51
C PHE A 82 52.43 -26.12 -80.21
N THR A 83 51.95 -27.37 -80.12
CA THR A 83 50.58 -27.67 -79.70
C THR A 83 50.32 -27.23 -78.26
N GLY A 84 51.30 -27.44 -77.36
CA GLY A 84 51.26 -26.96 -75.98
C GLY A 84 51.19 -25.44 -75.90
N LEU A 85 51.94 -24.73 -76.74
CA LEU A 85 51.91 -23.27 -76.83
C LEU A 85 50.54 -22.74 -77.29
N ASP A 86 49.92 -23.35 -78.30
CA ASP A 86 48.56 -22.99 -78.73
C ASP A 86 47.52 -23.23 -77.62
N THR A 87 47.68 -24.35 -76.90
CA THR A 87 46.79 -24.72 -75.79
C THR A 87 46.92 -23.73 -74.63
N ALA A 88 48.15 -23.36 -74.27
CA ALA A 88 48.41 -22.40 -73.20
C ALA A 88 47.91 -20.98 -73.58
N ALA A 89 48.05 -20.58 -74.85
CA ALA A 89 47.51 -19.31 -75.33
C ALA A 89 45.98 -19.28 -75.24
N ALA A 90 45.29 -20.35 -75.68
CA ALA A 90 43.84 -20.47 -75.55
C ALA A 90 43.37 -20.51 -74.08
N ALA A 91 44.13 -21.18 -73.21
CA ALA A 91 43.83 -21.25 -71.78
C ALA A 91 43.94 -19.87 -71.11
N LEU A 92 44.96 -19.09 -71.46
CA LEU A 92 45.13 -17.72 -70.95
C LEU A 92 43.99 -16.81 -71.40
N ASP A 93 43.60 -16.88 -72.67
CA ASP A 93 42.49 -16.08 -73.20
C ASP A 93 41.17 -16.41 -72.46
N ALA A 94 40.86 -17.70 -72.31
CA ALA A 94 39.67 -18.15 -71.59
C ALA A 94 39.69 -17.75 -70.11
N ALA A 95 40.85 -17.87 -69.44
CA ALA A 95 41.02 -17.44 -68.07
C ALA A 95 40.84 -15.92 -67.93
N SER A 96 41.42 -15.13 -68.84
CA SER A 96 41.29 -13.66 -68.86
C SER A 96 39.83 -13.23 -69.06
N GLN A 97 39.13 -13.84 -70.02
CA GLN A 97 37.71 -13.55 -70.26
C GLN A 97 36.83 -13.91 -69.05
N THR A 98 37.14 -15.01 -68.37
CA THR A 98 36.41 -15.42 -67.15
C THR A 98 36.67 -14.47 -65.98
N ALA A 99 37.92 -13.99 -65.84
CA ALA A 99 38.32 -13.12 -64.74
C ALA A 99 37.89 -11.66 -64.93
N THR A 100 38.04 -11.13 -66.14
CA THR A 100 37.93 -9.69 -66.45
C THR A 100 36.81 -9.35 -67.43
N GLY A 101 36.17 -10.35 -68.06
CA GLY A 101 35.15 -10.15 -69.08
C GLY A 101 35.69 -9.89 -70.49
N SER A 102 37.01 -9.77 -70.65
CA SER A 102 37.66 -9.55 -71.93
C SER A 102 39.05 -10.21 -72.01
N SER A 103 39.55 -10.41 -73.23
CA SER A 103 40.97 -10.69 -73.46
C SER A 103 41.83 -9.46 -73.11
N PRO A 104 43.14 -9.62 -72.87
CA PRO A 104 44.06 -8.49 -72.77
C PRO A 104 43.97 -7.60 -74.02
N ALA A 105 44.09 -6.28 -73.86
CA ALA A 105 44.07 -5.35 -74.97
C ALA A 105 45.20 -5.62 -75.97
N ILE A 106 46.36 -6.07 -75.49
CA ILE A 106 47.52 -6.46 -76.32
C ILE A 106 47.41 -7.87 -76.92
N TRP A 107 46.29 -8.57 -76.69
CA TRP A 107 46.10 -9.96 -77.14
C TRP A 107 46.19 -10.12 -78.67
N PRO A 108 45.60 -9.24 -79.51
CA PRO A 108 45.74 -9.33 -80.96
C PRO A 108 47.20 -9.21 -81.43
N GLU A 109 47.98 -8.30 -80.82
CA GLU A 109 49.40 -8.10 -81.11
C GLU A 109 50.23 -9.32 -80.69
N PHE A 110 49.94 -9.89 -79.52
CA PHE A 110 50.55 -11.15 -79.08
C PHE A 110 50.26 -12.30 -80.06
N MET A 111 49.00 -12.49 -80.46
CA MET A 111 48.61 -13.55 -81.40
C MET A 111 49.25 -13.35 -82.77
N SER A 112 49.42 -12.11 -83.22
CA SER A 112 50.15 -11.78 -84.46
C SER A 112 51.65 -12.10 -84.36
N ALA A 113 52.28 -11.78 -83.23
CA ALA A 113 53.67 -12.11 -82.95
C ALA A 113 53.88 -13.64 -82.85
N LEU A 114 52.94 -14.35 -82.22
CA LEU A 114 52.93 -15.80 -82.12
C LEU A 114 52.81 -16.46 -83.50
N ALA A 115 51.91 -15.99 -84.36
CA ALA A 115 51.78 -16.47 -85.72
C ALA A 115 53.08 -16.28 -86.52
N THR A 116 53.70 -15.11 -86.42
CA THR A 116 54.98 -14.79 -87.08
C THR A 116 56.11 -15.69 -86.57
N TYR A 117 56.14 -15.95 -85.26
CA TYR A 117 57.10 -16.87 -84.65
C TYR A 117 56.91 -18.31 -85.13
N LYS A 118 55.67 -18.79 -85.18
CA LYS A 118 55.34 -20.13 -85.69
C LYS A 118 55.70 -20.29 -87.18
N ASP A 119 55.42 -19.28 -87.99
CA ASP A 119 55.74 -19.31 -89.43
C ASP A 119 57.26 -19.33 -89.68
N THR A 120 58.02 -18.54 -88.91
CA THR A 120 59.48 -18.46 -89.04
C THR A 120 60.20 -19.67 -88.43
N VAL A 121 59.74 -20.12 -87.25
CA VAL A 121 60.41 -21.16 -86.46
C VAL A 121 59.84 -22.54 -86.76
N GLY A 122 58.52 -22.70 -86.72
CA GLY A 122 57.84 -23.98 -86.88
C GLY A 122 57.87 -24.56 -88.30
N GLY A 123 58.11 -23.73 -89.32
CA GLY A 123 58.33 -24.17 -90.70
C GLY A 123 59.82 -24.30 -91.05
N PRO A 124 60.43 -23.26 -91.64
CA PRO A 124 61.73 -23.37 -92.29
C PRO A 124 62.88 -23.63 -91.31
N MET A 125 62.81 -23.15 -90.06
CA MET A 125 63.86 -23.40 -89.06
C MET A 125 63.82 -24.84 -88.55
N VAL A 126 62.63 -25.37 -88.25
CA VAL A 126 62.46 -26.78 -87.82
C VAL A 126 62.80 -27.73 -88.97
N ASP A 127 62.38 -27.45 -90.20
CA ASP A 127 62.73 -28.25 -91.37
C ASP A 127 64.25 -28.31 -91.58
N ALA A 128 64.95 -27.16 -91.48
CA ALA A 128 66.41 -27.11 -91.53
C ALA A 128 67.07 -27.88 -90.38
N ALA A 129 66.50 -27.81 -89.16
CA ALA A 129 66.99 -28.57 -88.01
C ALA A 129 66.87 -30.09 -88.21
N LEU A 130 65.78 -30.54 -88.82
CA LEU A 130 65.50 -31.95 -89.06
C LEU A 130 66.30 -32.52 -90.25
N ALA A 131 66.59 -31.70 -91.26
CA ALA A 131 67.43 -32.05 -92.41
C ALA A 131 68.95 -31.99 -92.13
N ASP A 132 69.35 -31.64 -90.90
CA ASP A 132 70.74 -31.38 -90.49
C ASP A 132 71.44 -30.26 -91.28
N ASP A 133 70.65 -29.34 -91.87
CA ASP A 133 71.16 -28.17 -92.59
C ASP A 133 71.52 -27.04 -91.61
N ARG A 134 72.73 -27.15 -91.06
CA ARG A 134 73.26 -26.20 -90.08
C ARG A 134 73.45 -24.78 -90.62
N ALA A 135 73.70 -24.62 -91.93
CA ALA A 135 73.90 -23.31 -92.54
C ALA A 135 72.58 -22.54 -92.57
N THR A 136 71.54 -23.15 -93.15
CA THR A 136 70.19 -22.58 -93.22
C THR A 136 69.58 -22.39 -91.82
N PHE A 137 69.76 -23.37 -90.92
CA PHE A 137 69.32 -23.23 -89.53
C PHE A 137 69.95 -22.02 -88.83
N THR A 138 71.27 -21.80 -89.01
CA THR A 138 71.98 -20.69 -88.38
C THR A 138 71.60 -19.34 -88.97
N GLU A 139 71.37 -19.28 -90.28
CA GLU A 139 70.90 -18.08 -90.97
C GLU A 139 69.51 -17.67 -90.48
N ILE A 140 68.54 -18.61 -90.49
CA ILE A 140 67.18 -18.36 -90.01
C ILE A 140 67.21 -18.00 -88.52
N LYS A 141 68.02 -18.70 -87.71
CA LYS A 141 68.21 -18.38 -86.29
C LYS A 141 68.63 -16.93 -86.07
N ASN A 142 69.64 -16.45 -86.81
CA ASN A 142 70.25 -15.15 -86.58
C ASN A 142 69.48 -13.99 -87.22
N ALA A 143 68.83 -14.20 -88.37
CA ALA A 143 68.11 -13.14 -89.10
C ALA A 143 66.62 -13.08 -88.73
N GLY A 144 65.91 -14.21 -88.84
CA GLY A 144 64.45 -14.27 -88.70
C GLY A 144 63.95 -14.69 -87.31
N ALA A 145 64.40 -15.84 -86.81
CA ALA A 145 63.88 -16.41 -85.58
C ALA A 145 64.26 -15.60 -84.32
N ALA A 146 65.43 -14.96 -84.30
CA ALA A 146 65.83 -14.09 -83.19
C ALA A 146 64.94 -12.83 -83.08
N SER A 147 64.55 -12.24 -84.22
CA SER A 147 63.67 -11.06 -84.23
C SER A 147 62.22 -11.44 -83.94
N ALA A 148 61.71 -12.52 -84.56
CA ALA A 148 60.38 -13.06 -84.26
C ALA A 148 60.24 -13.51 -82.80
N GLY A 149 61.26 -14.19 -82.26
CA GLY A 149 61.27 -14.64 -80.86
C GLY A 149 61.35 -13.48 -79.87
N ARG A 150 62.11 -12.42 -80.18
CA ARG A 150 62.11 -11.18 -79.38
C ARG A 150 60.74 -10.51 -79.40
N GLY A 151 60.13 -10.37 -80.58
CA GLY A 151 58.77 -9.82 -80.70
C GLY A 151 57.74 -10.61 -79.90
N LEU A 152 57.81 -11.94 -79.91
CA LEU A 152 56.92 -12.79 -79.11
C LEU A 152 57.14 -12.59 -77.60
N ILE A 153 58.40 -12.57 -77.13
CA ILE A 153 58.71 -12.37 -75.70
C ILE A 153 58.32 -10.96 -75.23
N ASP A 154 58.55 -9.93 -76.05
CA ASP A 154 58.18 -8.55 -75.71
C ASP A 154 56.65 -8.40 -75.59
N ASN A 155 55.89 -9.01 -76.51
CA ASN A 155 54.42 -9.03 -76.42
C ASN A 155 53.93 -9.89 -75.25
N LEU A 156 54.58 -11.02 -74.94
CA LEU A 156 54.27 -11.83 -73.75
C LEU A 156 54.52 -11.03 -72.46
N GLY A 157 55.62 -10.27 -72.39
CA GLY A 157 55.89 -9.37 -71.28
C GLY A 157 54.85 -8.26 -71.15
N ALA A 158 54.35 -7.74 -72.28
CA ALA A 158 53.26 -6.76 -72.29
C ALA A 158 51.93 -7.38 -71.80
N VAL A 159 51.61 -8.62 -72.22
CA VAL A 159 50.46 -9.38 -71.70
C VAL A 159 50.58 -9.57 -70.18
N GLN A 160 51.75 -9.97 -69.70
CA GLN A 160 52.02 -10.15 -68.26
C GLN A 160 51.84 -8.84 -67.48
N GLN A 161 52.35 -7.72 -67.99
CA GLN A 161 52.22 -6.42 -67.36
C GLN A 161 50.76 -5.96 -67.30
N GLU A 162 50.00 -6.15 -68.38
CA GLU A 162 48.58 -5.79 -68.44
C GLU A 162 47.75 -6.64 -67.47
N ILE A 163 47.93 -7.96 -67.46
CA ILE A 163 47.25 -8.86 -66.53
C ILE A 163 47.57 -8.49 -65.08
N THR A 164 48.83 -8.21 -64.76
CA THR A 164 49.23 -7.78 -63.41
C THR A 164 48.53 -6.47 -63.01
N ALA A 165 48.44 -5.51 -63.93
CA ALA A 165 47.74 -4.24 -63.69
C ALA A 165 46.22 -4.44 -63.50
N LEU A 166 45.58 -5.30 -64.29
CA LEU A 166 44.17 -5.65 -64.16
C LEU A 166 43.89 -6.34 -62.81
N MET A 167 44.77 -7.25 -62.37
CA MET A 167 44.61 -7.90 -61.08
C MET A 167 44.80 -6.94 -59.91
N ALA A 168 45.78 -6.02 -59.99
CA ALA A 168 45.97 -4.97 -58.99
C ALA A 168 44.77 -4.02 -58.88
N ASP A 169 44.17 -3.61 -60.01
CA ASP A 169 42.96 -2.78 -60.03
C ASP A 169 41.75 -3.54 -59.45
N SER A 170 41.61 -4.83 -59.77
CA SER A 170 40.54 -5.67 -59.21
C SER A 170 40.64 -5.80 -57.67
N ALA A 171 41.86 -5.98 -57.15
CA ALA A 171 42.13 -6.06 -55.72
C ALA A 171 41.83 -4.72 -55.02
N ALA A 172 42.27 -3.60 -55.60
CA ALA A 172 42.01 -2.26 -55.06
C ALA A 172 40.50 -1.93 -55.00
N ARG A 173 39.72 -2.39 -55.99
CA ARG A 173 38.26 -2.24 -55.97
C ARG A 173 37.62 -3.08 -54.87
N ALA A 174 38.07 -4.32 -54.66
CA ALA A 174 37.57 -5.17 -53.58
C ALA A 174 37.88 -4.58 -52.20
N ASP A 175 39.09 -4.06 -51.98
CA ASP A 175 39.47 -3.38 -50.74
C ASP A 175 38.62 -2.13 -50.49
N ALA A 176 38.40 -1.31 -51.52
CA ALA A 176 37.56 -0.12 -51.40
C ALA A 176 36.09 -0.46 -51.08
N LEU A 177 35.57 -1.58 -51.59
CA LEU A 177 34.23 -2.07 -51.23
C LEU A 177 34.19 -2.54 -49.76
N ALA A 178 35.21 -3.27 -49.30
CA ALA A 178 35.32 -3.72 -47.92
C ALA A 178 35.45 -2.55 -46.92
N GLU A 179 36.24 -1.51 -47.26
CA GLU A 179 36.33 -0.30 -46.44
C GLU A 179 34.99 0.43 -46.34
N ARG A 180 34.27 0.60 -47.46
CA ARG A 180 32.94 1.24 -47.47
C ARG A 180 31.93 0.45 -46.63
N ALA A 181 31.92 -0.87 -46.76
CA ALA A 181 31.06 -1.75 -45.97
C ALA A 181 31.36 -1.65 -44.46
N THR A 182 32.64 -1.63 -44.10
CA THR A 182 33.10 -1.44 -42.72
C THR A 182 32.68 -0.07 -42.18
N MET A 183 32.87 1.01 -42.96
CA MET A 183 32.49 2.36 -42.56
C MET A 183 30.97 2.51 -42.37
N LEU A 184 30.16 1.92 -43.25
CA LEU A 184 28.70 1.90 -43.11
C LEU A 184 28.28 1.15 -41.85
N THR A 185 28.88 0.01 -41.57
CA THR A 185 28.64 -0.78 -40.36
C THR A 185 28.96 0.02 -39.10
N VAL A 186 30.14 0.62 -39.02
CA VAL A 186 30.55 1.44 -37.86
C VAL A 186 29.62 2.63 -37.67
N THR A 187 29.21 3.29 -38.76
CA THR A 187 28.27 4.42 -38.71
C THR A 187 26.89 3.99 -38.20
N LEU A 188 26.35 2.87 -38.68
CA LEU A 188 25.07 2.32 -38.23
C LEU A 188 25.10 1.97 -36.74
N VAL A 189 26.18 1.32 -36.28
CA VAL A 189 26.37 1.00 -34.85
C VAL A 189 26.45 2.27 -34.01
N ALA A 190 27.23 3.27 -34.44
CA ALA A 190 27.38 4.54 -33.72
C ALA A 190 26.05 5.31 -33.63
N VAL A 191 25.32 5.43 -34.73
CA VAL A 191 24.00 6.10 -34.78
C VAL A 191 23.01 5.40 -33.86
N GLY A 192 22.92 4.07 -33.92
CA GLY A 192 21.98 3.36 -33.08
C GLY A 192 22.36 3.35 -31.60
N ALA A 193 23.65 3.30 -31.26
CA ALA A 193 24.11 3.52 -29.88
C ALA A 193 23.72 4.92 -29.38
N GLY A 194 23.87 5.95 -30.20
CA GLY A 194 23.44 7.31 -29.90
C GLY A 194 21.92 7.43 -29.68
N LEU A 195 21.12 6.81 -30.54
CA LEU A 195 19.66 6.77 -30.40
C LEU A 195 19.22 6.03 -29.14
N LEU A 196 19.82 4.87 -28.83
CA LEU A 196 19.55 4.13 -27.61
C LEU A 196 19.89 4.94 -26.36
N CYS A 197 21.02 5.65 -26.37
CA CYS A 197 21.40 6.55 -25.28
C CYS A 197 20.39 7.69 -25.11
N ALA A 198 20.01 8.36 -26.20
CA ALA A 198 19.04 9.45 -26.17
C ALA A 198 17.66 8.99 -25.66
N ILE A 199 17.16 7.85 -26.15
CA ILE A 199 15.91 7.25 -25.68
C ILE A 199 16.00 6.90 -24.19
N SER A 200 17.13 6.32 -23.76
CA SER A 200 17.37 5.97 -22.35
C SER A 200 17.32 7.20 -21.44
N VAL A 201 17.96 8.31 -21.82
CA VAL A 201 17.93 9.56 -21.07
C VAL A 201 16.52 10.15 -20.98
N VAL A 202 15.76 10.13 -22.08
CA VAL A 202 14.37 10.64 -22.09
C VAL A 202 13.45 9.80 -21.20
N VAL A 203 13.56 8.47 -21.27
CA VAL A 203 12.74 7.58 -20.43
C VAL A 203 13.14 7.70 -18.97
N ALA A 204 14.44 7.72 -18.65
CA ALA A 204 14.93 7.94 -17.28
C ALA A 204 14.43 9.27 -16.72
N GLY A 205 14.54 10.36 -17.49
CA GLY A 205 14.03 11.68 -17.08
C GLY A 205 12.52 11.69 -16.84
N ARG A 206 11.73 11.00 -17.66
CA ARG A 206 10.28 10.86 -17.44
C ARG A 206 9.95 10.07 -16.18
N ILE A 207 10.66 8.96 -15.91
CA ILE A 207 10.46 8.15 -14.72
C ILE A 207 10.78 8.96 -13.46
N VAL A 208 11.95 9.60 -13.42
CA VAL A 208 12.37 10.42 -12.26
C VAL A 208 11.38 11.55 -12.01
N ARG A 209 10.93 12.25 -13.07
CA ARG A 209 9.95 13.34 -12.96
C ARG A 209 8.59 12.88 -12.41
N SER A 210 8.19 11.63 -12.65
CA SER A 210 6.97 11.05 -12.08
C SER A 210 7.15 10.51 -10.66
N ILE A 211 8.34 10.00 -10.31
CA ILE A 211 8.61 9.43 -8.97
C ILE A 211 8.82 10.50 -7.90
N VAL A 212 9.50 11.61 -8.23
CA VAL A 212 9.85 12.66 -7.24
C VAL A 212 8.63 13.21 -6.49
N PRO A 213 7.50 13.56 -7.13
CA PRO A 213 6.32 14.03 -6.41
C PRO A 213 5.70 12.96 -5.49
N VAL A 214 5.70 11.69 -5.91
CA VAL A 214 5.18 10.58 -5.10
C VAL A 214 6.06 10.38 -3.87
N LYS A 215 7.39 10.41 -4.03
CA LYS A 215 8.33 10.36 -2.89
C LYS A 215 8.09 11.52 -1.93
N ALA A 216 7.95 12.75 -2.44
CA ALA A 216 7.71 13.93 -1.61
C ALA A 216 6.41 13.82 -0.79
N ALA A 217 5.34 13.28 -1.40
CA ALA A 217 4.08 13.03 -0.69
C ALA A 217 4.19 11.93 0.37
N ILE A 218 5.01 10.89 0.14
CA ILE A 218 5.29 9.85 1.14
C ILE A 218 6.13 10.40 2.28
N ASP A 219 7.15 11.21 2.00
CA ASP A 219 7.98 11.85 3.03
C ASP A 219 7.13 12.80 3.89
N ALA A 220 6.24 13.58 3.27
CA ALA A 220 5.28 14.43 3.96
C ALA A 220 4.33 13.60 4.86
N LEU A 221 3.76 12.52 4.32
CA LEU A 221 2.93 11.57 5.09
C LEU A 221 3.67 11.00 6.30
N ALA A 222 4.96 10.66 6.16
CA ALA A 222 5.78 10.15 7.26
C ALA A 222 5.97 11.19 8.39
N THR A 223 5.94 12.49 8.07
CA THR A 223 5.96 13.59 9.04
C THR A 223 4.57 13.98 9.56
N GLY A 224 3.52 13.30 9.12
CA GLY A 224 2.12 13.61 9.47
C GLY A 224 1.51 14.74 8.64
N ASP A 225 2.22 15.25 7.64
CA ASP A 225 1.68 16.25 6.72
C ASP A 225 0.76 15.60 5.69
N LEU A 226 -0.52 15.63 6.08
CA LEU A 226 -1.73 15.45 5.29
C LEU A 226 -1.68 16.07 3.89
N THR A 227 -1.10 17.24 3.72
CA THR A 227 -1.54 18.21 2.70
C THR A 227 -0.83 18.08 1.35
N VAL A 228 0.29 17.37 1.29
CA VAL A 228 1.09 17.20 0.07
C VAL A 228 0.49 16.11 -0.82
N VAL A 229 -0.14 16.55 -1.91
CA VAL A 229 -0.79 15.66 -2.88
C VAL A 229 0.17 15.32 -4.03
N PRO A 230 0.43 14.04 -4.31
CA PRO A 230 1.27 13.65 -5.45
C PRO A 230 0.55 13.95 -6.78
N ASP A 231 1.28 14.46 -7.76
CA ASP A 231 0.73 14.79 -9.08
C ASP A 231 0.51 13.52 -9.93
N ARG A 232 -0.66 13.41 -10.57
CA ARG A 232 -1.10 12.26 -11.37
C ARG A 232 -0.80 12.43 -12.86
N ARG A 233 0.44 12.77 -13.20
CA ARG A 233 0.83 13.06 -14.61
C ARG A 233 1.00 11.84 -15.49
N SER A 234 1.08 10.64 -14.91
CA SER A 234 1.44 9.42 -15.62
C SER A 234 0.24 8.47 -15.70
N ASN A 235 -0.06 7.93 -16.87
CA ASN A 235 -1.08 6.89 -17.07
C ASN A 235 -0.43 5.49 -17.03
N ASP A 236 0.42 5.25 -16.03
CA ASP A 236 1.13 3.99 -15.85
C ASP A 236 1.08 3.56 -14.38
N GLU A 237 1.83 2.51 -14.04
CA GLU A 237 1.84 1.93 -12.69
C GLU A 237 2.21 2.96 -11.61
N LEU A 238 3.01 3.98 -11.94
CA LEU A 238 3.35 5.07 -11.02
C LEU A 238 2.18 6.04 -10.80
N GLY A 239 1.36 6.26 -11.82
CA GLY A 239 0.12 7.02 -11.70
C GLY A 239 -0.94 6.33 -10.84
N ASP A 240 -1.03 5.01 -10.95
CA ASP A 240 -1.90 4.19 -10.10
C ASP A 240 -1.43 4.25 -8.63
N MET A 241 -0.12 4.14 -8.39
CA MET A 241 0.46 4.34 -7.05
C MET A 241 0.15 5.74 -6.49
N ALA A 242 0.29 6.79 -7.30
CA ALA A 242 -0.05 8.16 -6.89
C ALA A 242 -1.55 8.28 -6.55
N SER A 243 -2.42 7.65 -7.34
CA SER A 243 -3.87 7.63 -7.07
C SER A 243 -4.22 6.90 -5.78
N GLY A 244 -3.64 5.71 -5.55
CA GLY A 244 -3.83 4.95 -4.31
C GLY A 244 -3.33 5.72 -3.08
N LEU A 245 -2.21 6.45 -3.22
CA LEU A 245 -1.70 7.31 -2.14
C LEU A 245 -2.66 8.46 -1.81
N VAL A 246 -3.26 9.11 -2.83
CA VAL A 246 -4.27 10.17 -2.63
C VAL A 246 -5.50 9.63 -1.89
N GLU A 247 -5.97 8.45 -2.27
CA GLU A 247 -7.12 7.80 -1.63
C GLU A 247 -6.80 7.46 -0.17
N ALA A 248 -5.62 6.89 0.09
CA ALA A 248 -5.16 6.59 1.46
C ALA A 248 -5.05 7.86 2.31
N GLN A 249 -4.44 8.94 1.79
CA GLN A 249 -4.37 10.23 2.50
C GLN A 249 -5.76 10.78 2.80
N THR A 250 -6.70 10.68 1.85
CA THR A 250 -8.08 11.17 2.03
C THR A 250 -8.79 10.41 3.15
N HIS A 251 -8.66 9.08 3.17
CA HIS A 251 -9.22 8.24 4.22
C HIS A 251 -8.60 8.60 5.59
N LEU A 252 -7.29 8.79 5.64
CA LEU A 252 -6.59 9.13 6.87
C LEU A 252 -6.97 10.51 7.42
N ARG A 253 -7.10 11.53 6.55
CA ARG A 253 -7.60 12.86 6.94
C ARG A 253 -9.00 12.79 7.55
N ARG A 254 -9.90 12.01 6.95
CA ARG A 254 -11.26 11.80 7.47
C ARG A 254 -11.24 11.13 8.84
N LEU A 255 -10.47 10.05 9.00
CA LEU A 255 -10.33 9.36 10.28
C LEU A 255 -9.78 10.29 11.38
N LEU A 256 -8.77 11.10 11.08
CA LEU A 256 -8.27 12.09 12.04
C LEU A 256 -9.33 13.14 12.40
N GLY A 257 -10.14 13.59 11.43
CA GLY A 257 -11.29 14.45 11.67
C GLY A 257 -12.31 13.81 12.63
N ASP A 258 -12.65 12.55 12.42
CA ASP A 258 -13.57 11.79 13.27
C ASP A 258 -13.01 11.61 14.71
N VAL A 259 -11.70 11.39 14.84
CA VAL A 259 -11.00 11.32 16.14
C VAL A 259 -11.07 12.66 16.87
N VAL A 260 -10.82 13.78 16.18
CA VAL A 260 -10.92 15.13 16.78
C VAL A 260 -12.35 15.42 17.25
N ALA A 261 -13.36 15.11 16.43
CA ALA A 261 -14.77 15.29 16.80
C ALA A 261 -15.17 14.41 18.01
N SER A 262 -14.65 13.18 18.08
CA SER A 262 -14.86 12.28 19.22
C SER A 262 -14.19 12.82 20.48
N ALA A 263 -12.95 13.30 20.38
CA ALA A 263 -12.22 13.90 21.51
C ALA A 263 -12.93 15.15 22.06
N GLN A 264 -13.47 16.00 21.18
CA GLN A 264 -14.29 17.15 21.59
C GLN A 264 -15.58 16.72 22.31
N SER A 265 -16.24 15.66 21.81
CA SER A 265 -17.44 15.12 22.45
C SER A 265 -17.15 14.55 23.84
N VAL A 266 -16.01 13.87 24.00
CA VAL A 266 -15.53 13.38 25.31
C VAL A 266 -15.24 14.54 26.24
N ALA A 267 -14.50 15.56 25.79
CA ALA A 267 -14.22 16.75 26.60
C ALA A 267 -15.50 17.42 27.12
N ALA A 268 -16.48 17.65 26.25
CA ALA A 268 -17.79 18.20 26.63
C ALA A 268 -18.60 17.29 27.56
N ALA A 269 -18.46 15.96 27.44
CA ALA A 269 -19.07 15.02 28.38
C ALA A 269 -18.40 15.09 29.77
N THR A 270 -17.07 15.19 29.81
CA THR A 270 -16.30 15.33 31.05
C THR A 270 -16.65 16.63 31.78
N GLU A 271 -16.81 17.75 31.08
CA GLU A 271 -17.27 19.02 31.68
C GLU A 271 -18.66 18.90 32.31
N ARG A 272 -19.60 18.22 31.63
CA ARG A 272 -20.94 17.94 32.18
C ARG A 272 -20.90 17.02 33.40
N ILE A 273 -20.00 16.04 33.43
CA ILE A 273 -19.81 15.19 34.60
C ILE A 273 -19.26 16.01 35.77
N ALA A 274 -18.28 16.88 35.55
CA ALA A 274 -17.71 17.73 36.59
C ALA A 274 -18.77 18.66 37.21
N SER A 275 -19.64 19.26 36.38
CA SER A 275 -20.74 20.10 36.89
C SER A 275 -21.77 19.29 37.67
N ALA A 276 -22.13 18.09 37.20
CA ALA A 276 -23.01 17.17 37.92
C ALA A 276 -22.42 16.74 39.27
N GLN A 277 -21.10 16.51 39.36
CA GLN A 277 -20.45 16.19 40.63
C GLN A 277 -20.54 17.33 41.65
N ASN A 278 -20.40 18.59 41.23
CA ASN A 278 -20.58 19.75 42.11
C ASN A 278 -22.02 19.84 42.65
N LEU A 279 -23.02 19.58 41.80
CA LEU A 279 -24.43 19.50 42.19
C LEU A 279 -24.69 18.39 43.21
N VAL A 280 -24.11 17.20 42.98
CA VAL A 280 -24.22 16.07 43.93
C VAL A 280 -23.58 16.43 45.26
N ALA A 281 -22.37 17.02 45.27
CA ALA A 281 -21.69 17.43 46.50
C ALA A 281 -22.51 18.46 47.31
N ALA A 282 -23.12 19.43 46.63
CA ALA A 282 -24.03 20.40 47.24
C ALA A 282 -25.28 19.71 47.84
N GLY A 283 -25.90 18.79 47.07
CA GLY A 283 -27.06 18.02 47.51
C GLY A 283 -26.77 17.10 48.70
N THR A 284 -25.58 16.48 48.76
CA THR A 284 -25.12 15.68 49.91
C THR A 284 -24.94 16.56 51.15
N THR A 285 -24.37 17.76 50.99
CA THR A 285 -24.20 18.71 52.11
C THR A 285 -25.56 19.14 52.66
N GLN A 286 -26.52 19.48 51.78
CA GLN A 286 -27.88 19.84 52.19
C GLN A 286 -28.60 18.68 52.88
N THR A 287 -28.50 17.46 52.34
CA THR A 287 -29.07 16.25 52.96
C THR A 287 -28.49 16.03 54.37
N SER A 288 -27.18 16.23 54.55
CA SER A 288 -26.53 16.11 55.87
C SER A 288 -27.07 17.14 56.86
N GLN A 289 -27.27 18.40 56.44
CA GLN A 289 -27.87 19.43 57.27
C GLN A 289 -29.31 19.09 57.67
N GLN A 290 -30.13 18.61 56.73
CA GLN A 290 -31.50 18.18 57.00
C GLN A 290 -31.54 16.99 57.96
N ALA A 291 -30.64 16.02 57.81
CA ALA A 291 -30.53 14.90 58.75
C ALA A 291 -30.21 15.38 60.18
N ALA A 292 -29.35 16.39 60.34
CA ALA A 292 -29.06 16.98 61.64
C ALA A 292 -30.28 17.70 62.26
N VAL A 293 -31.05 18.42 61.45
CA VAL A 293 -32.32 19.04 61.89
C VAL A 293 -33.32 17.97 62.35
N VAL A 294 -33.49 16.90 61.57
CA VAL A 294 -34.39 15.78 61.92
C VAL A 294 -33.93 15.10 63.21
N ALA A 295 -32.62 14.87 63.38
CA ALA A 295 -32.07 14.29 64.61
C ALA A 295 -32.38 15.17 65.83
N THR A 296 -32.25 16.49 65.69
CA THR A 296 -32.58 17.45 66.74
C THR A 296 -34.07 17.42 67.09
N ALA A 297 -34.94 17.43 66.08
CA ALA A 297 -36.38 17.34 66.28
C ALA A 297 -36.80 16.01 66.93
N ALA A 298 -36.15 14.90 66.56
CA ALA A 298 -36.37 13.59 67.19
C ALA A 298 -35.97 13.59 68.68
N ASP A 299 -34.88 14.27 69.04
CA ASP A 299 -34.46 14.43 70.44
C ASP A 299 -35.48 15.25 71.25
N GLU A 300 -35.99 16.35 70.68
CA GLU A 300 -37.07 17.14 71.30
C GLU A 300 -38.36 16.33 71.49
N VAL A 301 -38.77 15.56 70.47
CA VAL A 301 -39.94 14.68 70.57
C VAL A 301 -39.74 13.64 71.67
N SER A 302 -38.55 13.04 71.77
CA SER A 302 -38.24 12.07 72.83
C SER A 302 -38.41 12.68 74.23
N ARG A 303 -37.89 13.90 74.44
CA ARG A 303 -38.05 14.66 75.70
C ARG A 303 -39.50 14.98 76.01
N ASN A 304 -40.28 15.38 75.00
CA ASN A 304 -41.71 15.63 75.15
C ASN A 304 -42.47 14.36 75.54
N VAL A 305 -42.16 13.21 74.91
CA VAL A 305 -42.75 11.91 75.26
C VAL A 305 -42.40 11.52 76.70
N GLN A 306 -41.16 11.72 77.15
CA GLN A 306 -40.76 11.48 78.54
C GLN A 306 -41.52 12.38 79.52
N THR A 307 -41.72 13.65 79.17
CA THR A 307 -42.52 14.60 79.97
C THR A 307 -43.98 14.16 80.05
N VAL A 308 -44.57 13.73 78.93
CA VAL A 308 -45.94 13.19 78.89
C VAL A 308 -46.05 11.91 79.72
N ALA A 309 -45.06 11.01 79.65
CA ALA A 309 -45.03 9.80 80.45
C ALA A 309 -45.00 10.12 81.95
N ALA A 310 -44.15 11.05 82.39
CA ALA A 310 -44.12 11.51 83.77
C ALA A 310 -45.45 12.16 84.20
N GLY A 311 -46.05 12.97 83.33
CA GLY A 311 -47.38 13.56 83.57
C GLY A 311 -48.48 12.49 83.69
N ALA A 312 -48.43 11.44 82.87
CA ALA A 312 -49.36 10.32 82.96
C ALA A 312 -49.18 9.50 84.25
N GLU A 313 -47.95 9.31 84.73
CA GLU A 313 -47.67 8.69 86.04
C GLU A 313 -48.24 9.51 87.20
N GLN A 314 -48.02 10.83 87.20
CA GLN A 314 -48.58 11.74 88.20
C GLN A 314 -50.11 11.74 88.15
N MET A 315 -50.71 11.82 86.96
CA MET A 315 -52.16 11.73 86.79
C MET A 315 -52.71 10.40 87.31
N GLY A 316 -52.01 9.29 87.04
CA GLY A 316 -52.36 7.98 87.60
C GLY A 316 -52.32 7.95 89.13
N ALA A 317 -51.38 8.67 89.76
CA ALA A 317 -51.33 8.83 91.21
C ALA A 317 -52.50 9.68 91.74
N SER A 318 -52.79 10.83 91.11
CA SER A 318 -53.92 11.68 91.49
C SER A 318 -55.27 10.97 91.34
N ILE A 319 -55.46 10.15 90.29
CA ILE A 319 -56.68 9.36 90.12
C ILE A 319 -56.84 8.34 91.27
N ARG A 320 -55.75 7.69 91.70
CA ARG A 320 -55.79 6.78 92.86
C ARG A 320 -56.18 7.52 94.14
N GLU A 321 -55.60 8.70 94.37
CA GLU A 321 -55.92 9.54 95.52
C GLU A 321 -57.39 10.03 95.50
N ILE A 322 -57.87 10.53 94.35
CA ILE A 322 -59.28 10.91 94.16
C ILE A 322 -60.22 9.72 94.43
N SER A 323 -59.89 8.54 93.91
CA SER A 323 -60.68 7.33 94.13
C SER A 323 -60.74 6.96 95.61
N GLN A 324 -59.64 7.12 96.33
CA GLN A 324 -59.57 6.87 97.77
C GLN A 324 -60.39 7.90 98.56
N ASN A 325 -60.24 9.19 98.27
CA ASN A 325 -61.02 10.27 98.87
C ASN A 325 -62.52 10.12 98.60
N ALA A 326 -62.91 9.73 97.38
CA ALA A 326 -64.31 9.49 97.03
C ALA A 326 -64.89 8.30 97.80
N ASN A 327 -64.12 7.22 97.99
CA ASN A 327 -64.52 6.07 98.80
C ASN A 327 -64.68 6.45 100.27
N ASP A 328 -63.77 7.24 100.82
CA ASP A 328 -63.86 7.72 102.20
C ASP A 328 -65.04 8.69 102.39
N ALA A 329 -65.30 9.58 101.43
CA ALA A 329 -66.49 10.43 101.44
C ALA A 329 -67.79 9.59 101.38
N ALA A 330 -67.83 8.53 100.58
CA ALA A 330 -68.97 7.60 100.52
C ALA A 330 -69.20 6.89 101.86
N LYS A 331 -68.13 6.47 102.56
CA LYS A 331 -68.23 5.91 103.92
C LYS A 331 -68.79 6.92 104.91
N VAL A 332 -68.31 8.16 104.88
CA VAL A 332 -68.82 9.24 105.75
C VAL A 332 -70.29 9.53 105.47
N ALA A 333 -70.69 9.59 104.19
CA ALA A 333 -72.09 9.78 103.81
C ALA A 333 -72.99 8.62 104.29
N ALA A 334 -72.52 7.38 104.18
CA ALA A 334 -73.22 6.21 104.70
C ALA A 334 -73.37 6.27 106.24
N GLN A 335 -72.30 6.64 106.96
CA GLN A 335 -72.35 6.86 108.40
C GLN A 335 -73.33 7.98 108.78
N ALA A 336 -73.30 9.11 108.08
CA ALA A 336 -74.22 10.22 108.31
C ALA A 336 -75.68 9.81 108.08
N THR A 337 -75.95 8.98 107.07
CA THR A 337 -77.28 8.43 106.79
C THR A 337 -77.76 7.54 107.94
N GLN A 338 -76.87 6.68 108.46
CA GLN A 338 -77.18 5.83 109.62
C GLN A 338 -77.45 6.65 110.89
N VAL A 339 -76.68 7.72 111.12
CA VAL A 339 -76.93 8.66 112.24
C VAL A 339 -78.27 9.36 112.07
N ALA A 340 -78.60 9.84 110.87
CA ALA A 340 -79.89 10.47 110.59
C ALA A 340 -81.07 9.50 110.82
N GLU A 341 -80.93 8.23 110.41
CA GLU A 341 -81.93 7.19 110.66
C GLU A 341 -82.13 6.95 112.16
N SER A 342 -81.03 6.83 112.93
CA SER A 342 -81.10 6.69 114.39
C SER A 342 -81.75 7.89 115.08
N THR A 343 -81.50 9.10 114.57
CA THR A 343 -82.09 10.34 115.06
C THR A 343 -83.59 10.36 114.78
N ASN A 344 -84.01 9.91 113.60
CA ASN A 344 -85.42 9.83 113.24
C ASN A 344 -86.19 8.85 114.16
N VAL A 345 -85.57 7.72 114.52
CA VAL A 345 -86.09 6.78 115.54
C VAL A 345 -86.24 7.47 116.89
N LEU A 346 -85.24 8.24 117.32
CA LEU A 346 -85.28 8.96 118.60
C LEU A 346 -86.36 10.05 118.63
N VAL A 347 -86.49 10.82 117.55
CA VAL A 347 -87.54 11.85 117.39
C VAL A 347 -88.93 11.22 117.39
N ALA A 348 -89.12 10.08 116.71
CA ALA A 348 -90.37 9.34 116.74
C ALA A 348 -90.73 8.90 118.18
N LYS A 349 -89.75 8.35 118.91
CA LYS A 349 -89.91 7.96 120.31
C LYS A 349 -90.25 9.16 121.21
N LEU A 350 -89.58 10.30 121.00
CA LEU A 350 -89.86 11.54 121.71
C LEU A 350 -91.31 12.01 121.42
N GLY A 351 -91.75 11.92 120.17
CA GLY A 351 -93.13 12.22 119.78
C GLY A 351 -94.15 11.36 120.52
N THR A 352 -93.89 10.05 120.66
CA THR A 352 -94.72 9.16 121.49
C THR A 352 -94.75 9.61 122.95
N SER A 353 -93.59 9.89 123.55
CA SER A 353 -93.52 10.37 124.93
C SER A 353 -94.21 11.72 125.14
N SER A 354 -94.13 12.66 124.18
CA SER A 354 -94.88 13.92 124.24
C SER A 354 -96.40 13.72 124.16
N GLN A 355 -96.87 12.74 123.39
CA GLN A 355 -98.29 12.37 123.33
C GLN A 355 -98.77 11.79 124.68
N GLU A 356 -97.95 10.95 125.32
CA GLU A 356 -98.20 10.42 126.66
C GLU A 356 -98.26 11.56 127.69
N ILE A 357 -97.30 12.48 127.68
CA ILE A 357 -97.32 13.68 128.54
C ILE A 357 -98.58 14.53 128.28
N GLY A 358 -98.96 14.75 127.02
CA GLY A 358 -100.18 15.47 126.68
C GLY A 358 -101.44 14.81 127.26
N THR A 359 -101.45 13.48 127.31
CA THR A 359 -102.54 12.70 127.94
C THR A 359 -102.56 12.92 129.45
N VAL A 360 -101.38 12.91 130.10
CA VAL A 360 -101.24 13.22 131.53
C VAL A 360 -101.67 14.65 131.85
N VAL A 361 -101.25 15.64 131.06
CA VAL A 361 -101.66 17.04 131.24
C VAL A 361 -103.17 17.18 131.12
N LYS A 362 -103.79 16.53 130.13
CA LYS A 362 -105.25 16.55 129.96
C LYS A 362 -105.98 15.97 131.18
N ALA A 363 -105.45 14.89 131.75
CA ALA A 363 -105.97 14.32 133.00
C ALA A 363 -105.81 15.30 134.18
N ILE A 364 -104.67 15.98 134.30
CA ILE A 364 -104.44 17.01 135.34
C ILE A 364 -105.43 18.17 135.18
N THR A 365 -105.65 18.66 133.95
CA THR A 365 -106.60 19.75 133.69
C THR A 365 -108.03 19.36 134.08
N GLN A 366 -108.44 18.12 133.79
CA GLN A 366 -109.74 17.60 134.22
C GLN A 366 -109.86 17.57 135.74
N VAL A 367 -108.83 17.12 136.45
CA VAL A 367 -108.80 17.15 137.92
C VAL A 367 -108.85 18.60 138.43
N ALA A 368 -108.12 19.52 137.82
CA ALA A 368 -108.10 20.93 138.21
C ALA A 368 -109.47 21.61 138.00
N GLU A 369 -110.15 21.39 136.88
CA GLU A 369 -111.51 21.89 136.65
C GLU A 369 -112.51 21.32 137.64
N GLN A 370 -112.42 20.03 137.92
CA GLN A 370 -113.28 19.37 138.90
C GLN A 370 -113.03 19.93 140.32
N THR A 371 -111.76 20.21 140.65
CA THR A 371 -111.35 20.83 141.92
C THR A 371 -111.86 22.27 142.00
N ASN A 372 -111.78 23.04 140.90
CA ASN A 372 -112.29 24.41 140.82
C ASN A 372 -113.82 24.48 141.00
N LEU A 373 -114.56 23.52 140.43
CA LEU A 373 -116.01 23.40 140.64
C LEU A 373 -116.36 23.02 142.09
N LEU A 374 -115.58 22.13 142.70
CA LEU A 374 -115.71 21.76 144.11
C LEU A 374 -115.46 22.95 145.03
N ALA A 375 -114.38 23.69 144.77
CA ALA A 375 -114.00 24.90 145.47
C ALA A 375 -115.12 25.95 145.38
N LEU A 376 -115.59 26.26 144.17
CA LEU A 376 -116.66 27.23 143.94
C LEU A 376 -117.95 26.86 144.69
N ASN A 377 -118.37 25.60 144.66
CA ASN A 377 -119.56 25.15 145.41
C ASN A 377 -119.36 25.32 146.92
N ALA A 378 -118.16 25.04 147.42
CA ALA A 378 -117.83 25.25 148.82
C ALA A 378 -117.78 26.75 149.20
N THR A 379 -117.27 27.63 148.32
CA THR A 379 -117.31 29.09 148.51
C THR A 379 -118.75 29.61 148.55
N ILE A 380 -119.63 29.11 147.67
CA ILE A 380 -121.05 29.49 147.63
C ILE A 380 -121.76 29.10 148.93
N GLU A 381 -121.59 27.87 149.40
CA GLU A 381 -122.30 27.41 150.59
C GLU A 381 -121.77 28.07 151.86
N ALA A 382 -120.46 28.38 151.89
CA ALA A 382 -119.86 29.18 152.94
C ALA A 382 -120.41 30.62 152.97
N ALA A 383 -120.67 31.25 151.81
CA ALA A 383 -121.31 32.56 151.76
C ALA A 383 -122.75 32.54 152.31
N ARG A 384 -123.47 31.42 152.13
CA ARG A 384 -124.85 31.23 152.61
C ARG A 384 -124.96 31.15 154.13
N ALA A 385 -123.93 30.61 154.80
CA ALA A 385 -123.86 30.51 156.26
C ALA A 385 -123.58 31.86 156.97
N GLY A 386 -123.46 32.97 156.23
CA GLY A 386 -123.34 34.32 156.79
C GLY A 386 -122.15 34.46 157.73
N ALA A 387 -122.32 35.12 158.87
CA ALA A 387 -121.24 35.40 159.82
C ALA A 387 -120.52 34.13 160.35
N ALA A 388 -121.19 32.97 160.33
CA ALA A 388 -120.60 31.69 160.72
C ALA A 388 -119.77 31.02 159.60
N GLY A 389 -119.97 31.42 158.33
CA GLY A 389 -119.35 30.79 157.15
C GLY A 389 -118.08 31.47 156.63
N LYS A 390 -117.70 32.64 157.16
CA LYS A 390 -116.57 33.45 156.67
C LYS A 390 -115.22 32.70 156.66
N GLY A 391 -114.99 31.79 157.62
CA GLY A 391 -113.75 31.00 157.69
C GLY A 391 -113.67 29.93 156.60
N PHE A 392 -114.80 29.36 156.19
CA PHE A 392 -114.85 28.32 155.16
C PHE A 392 -114.73 28.91 153.74
N ALA A 393 -115.25 30.12 153.49
CA ALA A 393 -115.18 30.78 152.19
C ALA A 393 -113.77 31.28 151.80
N VAL A 394 -112.84 31.35 152.75
CA VAL A 394 -111.44 31.75 152.49
C VAL A 394 -110.57 30.55 152.12
N VAL A 395 -110.96 29.35 152.54
CA VAL A 395 -110.23 28.10 152.28
C VAL A 395 -110.76 27.38 151.04
N ALA A 396 -112.08 27.49 150.79
CA ALA A 396 -112.75 27.03 149.59
C ALA A 396 -112.69 28.08 148.48
#